data_AF-A0A9D1J695-F1
#
_entry.id   AF-A0A9D1J695-F1
#
_cell.length_a   1.000
_cell.length_b   1.000
_cell.length_c   1.000
_cell.angle_alpha   90.00
_cell.angle_beta   90.00
_cell.angle_gamma   90.00
#
_symmetry.space_group_name_H-M   'P 1'
#
loop_
_entity.id
_entity.type
_entity.pdbx_description
1 polymer ?
#
loop_
_entity_poly.entity_id
_entity_poly.type
_entity_poly.pdbx_seq_one_letter_code
_entity_poly.pdbx_strand_id
1 'polypeptide(L)'
;MLHWKPGYSLCRLEGDTAAFLNACAGLDIPVERMAAGDGGGLCYIPVSRLPAAEEAARRKGAVLTPIKRDRATALLRRYRKRAGLVIWPVFTVGVLLFSQCFAWKIEVTGLESLSPELIQSVAAEAGLTTGRFLPTLDTGEVAARIREEIPGVAICAVNKVGARVEINIHEMHNPPVVLPTDPCDIVAAETGKILYMEVYDGQERV
;
A
#
# COMPACT_ATOMS: atom_id res chain seq x y z
N MET A 1 15.29 -28.37 29.57
CA MET A 1 14.94 -27.21 28.72
C MET A 1 13.51 -26.75 29.01
N LEU A 2 13.33 -25.63 29.70
CA LEU A 2 12.01 -25.05 29.99
C LEU A 2 11.42 -24.46 28.70
N HIS A 3 10.46 -25.17 28.10
CA HIS A 3 9.72 -24.69 26.93
C HIS A 3 8.70 -23.63 27.36
N TRP A 4 8.83 -22.43 26.79
CA TRP A 4 7.98 -21.27 27.02
C TRP A 4 6.52 -21.52 26.61
N LYS A 5 5.56 -21.16 27.47
CA LYS A 5 4.11 -21.26 27.17
C LYS A 5 3.56 -19.87 26.81
N PRO A 6 3.04 -19.65 25.59
CA PRO A 6 2.49 -18.36 25.20
C PRO A 6 1.27 -17.98 26.09
N GLY A 7 1.24 -16.72 26.54
CA GLY A 7 0.21 -16.17 27.44
C GLY A 7 0.48 -16.30 28.94
N TYR A 8 1.62 -16.87 29.33
CA TYR A 8 2.07 -17.00 30.72
C TYR A 8 3.30 -16.14 30.98
N SER A 9 3.43 -15.65 32.21
CA SER A 9 4.61 -14.98 32.73
C SER A 9 5.41 -15.97 33.54
N LEU A 10 6.73 -16.01 33.32
CA LEU A 10 7.65 -16.70 34.22
C LEU A 10 7.93 -15.76 35.39
N CYS A 11 7.62 -16.20 36.60
CA CYS A 11 7.84 -15.46 37.83
C CYS A 11 8.74 -16.24 38.78
N ARG A 12 9.63 -15.52 39.46
CA ARG A 12 10.38 -16.00 40.62
C ARG A 12 9.60 -15.65 41.87
N LEU A 13 9.42 -16.64 42.73
CA LEU A 13 8.75 -16.54 44.01
C LEU A 13 9.79 -16.72 45.11
N GLU A 14 9.92 -15.75 46.00
CA GLU A 14 10.81 -15.79 47.16
C GLU A 14 9.96 -15.67 48.44
N GLY A 15 10.21 -16.53 49.42
CA GLY A 15 9.43 -16.58 50.69
C GLY A 15 8.55 -17.83 50.85
N ASP A 16 7.42 -17.68 51.56
CA ASP A 16 6.51 -18.80 51.87
C ASP A 16 5.71 -19.26 50.65
N THR A 17 6.25 -20.28 50.00
CA THR A 17 5.67 -20.92 48.81
C THR A 17 4.33 -21.60 49.09
N ALA A 18 4.13 -22.18 50.27
CA ALA A 18 2.91 -22.91 50.62
C ALA A 18 1.73 -21.95 50.85
N ALA A 19 1.96 -20.85 51.57
CA ALA A 19 0.94 -19.83 51.79
C ALA A 19 0.52 -19.14 50.48
N PHE A 20 1.47 -18.92 49.56
CA PHE A 20 1.19 -18.37 48.24
C PHE A 20 0.34 -19.31 47.38
N LEU A 21 0.67 -20.61 47.35
CA LEU A 21 -0.10 -21.60 46.57
C LEU A 21 -1.55 -21.71 47.07
N ASN A 22 -1.75 -21.72 48.40
CA ASN A 22 -3.09 -21.73 48.98
C ASN A 22 -3.89 -20.48 48.64
N ALA A 23 -3.25 -19.31 48.60
CA ALA A 23 -3.89 -18.07 48.18
C ALA A 23 -4.25 -18.07 46.68
N CYS A 24 -3.37 -18.60 45.82
CA CYS A 24 -3.64 -18.74 44.40
C CYS A 24 -4.78 -19.73 44.11
N ALA A 25 -4.85 -20.83 44.86
CA ALA A 25 -5.93 -21.81 44.75
C ALA A 25 -7.29 -21.21 45.14
N GLY A 26 -7.34 -20.41 46.21
CA GLY A 26 -8.57 -19.71 46.62
C GLY A 26 -9.03 -18.61 45.66
N LEU A 27 -8.13 -18.07 44.83
CA LEU A 27 -8.42 -17.04 43.83
C LEU A 27 -8.61 -17.60 42.40
N ASP A 28 -8.63 -18.93 42.25
CA ASP A 28 -8.69 -19.64 40.97
C ASP A 28 -7.60 -19.16 39.99
N ILE A 29 -6.39 -18.93 40.52
CA ILE A 29 -5.21 -18.55 39.75
C ILE A 29 -4.43 -19.83 39.43
N PRO A 30 -4.42 -20.30 38.17
CA PRO A 30 -3.69 -21.50 37.83
C PRO A 30 -2.18 -21.23 37.87
N VAL A 31 -1.50 -21.83 38.85
CA VAL A 31 -0.04 -21.82 38.95
C VAL A 31 0.47 -23.09 38.27
N GLU A 32 1.22 -22.94 37.19
CA GLU A 32 1.73 -24.05 36.40
C GLU A 32 3.26 -24.19 36.52
N ARG A 33 3.75 -25.43 36.35
CA ARG A 33 5.18 -25.76 36.21
C ARG A 33 6.04 -25.08 37.26
N MET A 34 5.71 -25.33 38.53
CA MET A 34 6.50 -24.84 39.65
C MET A 34 7.77 -25.69 39.77
N ALA A 35 8.93 -25.03 39.80
CA ALA A 35 10.21 -25.63 40.12
C ALA A 35 10.68 -25.03 41.45
N ALA A 36 10.81 -25.86 42.48
CA ALA A 36 11.39 -25.45 43.75
C ALA A 36 12.92 -25.36 43.63
N GLY A 37 13.50 -24.31 44.20
CA GLY A 37 14.95 -24.14 44.36
C GLY A 37 15.28 -23.65 45.78
N ASP A 38 16.57 -23.59 46.10
CA ASP A 38 17.03 -23.15 47.42
C ASP A 38 16.71 -21.66 47.63
N GLY A 39 15.79 -21.37 48.55
CA GLY A 39 15.36 -20.01 48.91
C GLY A 39 14.21 -19.42 48.08
N GLY A 40 13.65 -20.18 47.12
CA GLY A 40 12.54 -19.70 46.29
C GLY A 40 12.22 -20.61 45.10
N GLY A 41 11.06 -20.44 44.48
CA GLY A 41 10.60 -21.25 43.35
C GLY A 41 10.35 -20.44 42.08
N LEU A 42 10.50 -21.06 40.91
CA LEU A 42 10.03 -20.51 39.64
C LEU A 42 8.63 -21.03 39.34
N CYS A 43 7.72 -20.17 38.90
CA CYS A 43 6.36 -20.56 38.53
C CYS A 43 5.87 -19.84 37.27
N TYR A 44 4.93 -20.46 36.56
CA TYR A 44 4.24 -19.85 35.43
C TYR A 44 2.84 -19.43 35.85
N ILE A 45 2.53 -18.15 35.66
CA ILE A 45 1.23 -17.55 35.99
C ILE A 45 0.67 -16.87 34.75
N PRO A 46 -0.62 -17.01 34.42
CA PRO A 46 -1.23 -16.28 33.31
C PRO A 46 -1.03 -14.76 33.45
N VAL A 47 -0.61 -14.10 32.38
CA VAL A 47 -0.36 -12.64 32.39
C VAL A 47 -1.60 -11.84 32.79
N SER A 48 -2.81 -12.35 32.50
CA SER A 48 -4.07 -11.72 32.90
C SER A 48 -4.34 -11.73 34.41
N ARG A 49 -3.77 -12.69 35.15
CA ARG A 49 -3.97 -12.88 36.60
C ARG A 49 -2.73 -12.48 37.42
N LEU A 50 -1.68 -12.03 36.76
CA LEU A 50 -0.42 -11.62 37.38
C LEU A 50 -0.57 -10.51 38.43
N PRO A 51 -1.38 -9.44 38.24
CA PRO A 51 -1.57 -8.44 39.28
C PRO A 51 -2.22 -9.00 40.55
N ALA A 52 -3.21 -9.89 40.39
CA ALA A 52 -3.88 -10.55 41.51
C ALA A 52 -2.93 -11.52 42.24
N ALA A 53 -2.04 -12.19 41.51
CA ALA A 53 -1.02 -13.05 42.09
C ALA A 53 0.06 -12.25 42.84
N GLU A 54 0.50 -11.10 42.31
CA GLU A 54 1.44 -10.19 43.01
C GLU A 54 0.83 -9.68 44.33
N GLU A 55 -0.46 -9.32 44.33
CA GLU A 55 -1.16 -8.88 45.54
C GLU A 55 -1.34 -10.02 46.56
N ALA A 56 -1.71 -11.22 46.10
CA ALA A 56 -1.83 -12.40 46.94
C ALA A 56 -0.50 -12.79 47.59
N ALA A 57 0.62 -12.68 46.86
CA ALA A 57 1.95 -12.93 47.40
C ALA A 57 2.29 -11.92 48.50
N ARG A 58 2.10 -10.62 48.24
CA ARG A 58 2.37 -9.55 49.23
C ARG A 58 1.59 -9.74 50.52
N ARG A 59 0.30 -10.10 50.44
CA ARG A 59 -0.55 -10.33 51.62
C ARG A 59 -0.11 -11.53 52.47
N LYS A 60 0.62 -12.48 51.88
CA LYS A 60 1.07 -13.71 52.55
C LYS A 60 2.57 -13.72 52.83
N GLY A 61 3.26 -12.58 52.67
CA GLY A 61 4.69 -12.46 52.97
C GLY A 61 5.61 -13.09 51.92
N ALA A 62 5.13 -13.31 50.71
CA ALA A 62 5.93 -13.79 49.58
C ALA A 62 6.14 -12.68 48.54
N VAL A 63 7.29 -12.68 47.87
CA VAL A 63 7.62 -11.72 46.82
C VAL A 63 7.60 -12.43 45.47
N LEU A 64 6.76 -11.94 44.57
CA LEU A 64 6.64 -12.44 43.20
C LEU A 64 7.33 -11.46 42.23
N THR A 65 8.45 -11.87 41.65
CA THR A 65 9.24 -11.08 40.70
C THR A 65 9.09 -11.65 39.29
N PRO A 66 8.44 -10.96 38.35
CA PRO A 66 8.27 -11.44 36.98
C PRO A 66 9.57 -11.31 36.17
N ILE A 67 10.09 -12.43 35.66
CA ILE A 67 11.33 -12.50 34.87
C ILE A 67 11.05 -12.27 33.38
N LYS A 68 9.98 -12.85 32.84
CA LYS A 68 9.62 -12.73 31.43
C LYS A 68 8.11 -12.68 31.28
N ARG A 69 7.62 -11.66 30.56
CA ARG A 69 6.18 -11.37 30.38
C ARG A 69 5.81 -11.42 28.89
N ASP A 70 4.96 -12.36 28.47
CA ASP A 70 4.39 -12.35 27.10
C ASP A 70 3.11 -11.53 27.02
N ARG A 71 3.23 -10.24 26.72
CA ARG A 71 2.05 -9.36 26.61
C ARG A 71 1.29 -9.57 25.30
N ALA A 72 1.99 -9.88 24.21
CA ALA A 72 1.41 -9.96 22.87
C ALA A 72 0.45 -11.15 22.74
N THR A 73 0.87 -12.35 23.15
CA THR A 73 0.03 -13.55 23.03
C THR A 73 -1.15 -13.55 24.00
N ALA A 74 -1.00 -12.95 25.18
CA ALA A 74 -2.10 -12.76 26.13
C ALA A 74 -3.18 -11.80 25.59
N LEU A 75 -2.76 -10.69 24.96
CA LEU A 75 -3.67 -9.74 24.31
C LEU A 75 -4.38 -10.39 23.12
N LEU A 76 -3.64 -11.07 22.24
CA LEU A 76 -4.18 -11.82 21.10
C LEU A 76 -5.21 -12.85 21.56
N ARG A 77 -4.95 -13.61 22.63
CA ARG A 77 -5.89 -14.62 23.16
C ARG A 77 -7.17 -13.99 23.74
N ARG A 78 -7.07 -12.81 24.37
CA ARG A 78 -8.23 -12.05 24.89
C ARG A 78 -9.15 -11.59 23.75
N TYR A 79 -8.57 -11.22 22.61
CA TYR A 79 -9.32 -10.71 21.45
C TYR A 79 -9.63 -11.77 20.38
N ARG A 80 -9.10 -12.99 20.51
CA ARG A 80 -9.29 -14.09 19.53
C ARG A 80 -10.75 -14.50 19.30
N LYS A 81 -11.65 -14.23 20.26
CA LYS A 81 -13.10 -14.50 20.13
C LYS A 81 -13.88 -13.37 19.47
N ARG A 82 -13.28 -12.18 19.31
CA ARG A 82 -13.89 -11.06 18.59
C ARG A 82 -13.47 -11.11 17.14
N ALA A 83 -14.14 -11.97 16.36
CA ALA A 83 -13.92 -12.07 14.92
C ALA A 83 -14.01 -10.71 14.22
N GLY A 84 -14.87 -9.80 14.72
CA GLY A 84 -14.98 -8.43 14.24
C GLY A 84 -13.68 -7.62 14.22
N LEU A 85 -12.72 -7.88 15.12
CA LEU A 85 -11.44 -7.16 15.13
C LEU A 85 -10.53 -7.50 13.95
N VAL A 86 -10.73 -8.65 13.33
CA VAL A 86 -9.98 -9.06 12.12
C VAL A 86 -10.83 -8.88 10.88
N ILE A 87 -12.12 -9.20 10.96
CA ILE A 87 -13.05 -9.10 9.82
C ILE A 87 -13.14 -7.66 9.32
N TRP A 88 -13.31 -6.68 10.21
CA TRP A 88 -13.48 -5.29 9.77
C TRP A 88 -12.24 -4.74 9.03
N PRO A 89 -11.02 -4.84 9.57
CA PRO A 89 -9.83 -4.39 8.84
C PRO A 89 -9.65 -5.10 7.50
N VAL A 90 -9.84 -6.42 7.46
CA VAL A 90 -9.72 -7.21 6.23
C VAL A 90 -10.76 -6.79 5.20
N PHE A 91 -12.01 -6.61 5.63
CA PHE A 91 -13.10 -6.13 4.79
C PHE A 91 -12.83 -4.72 4.26
N THR A 92 -12.44 -3.78 5.12
CA THR A 92 -12.12 -2.41 4.74
C THR A 92 -10.97 -2.35 3.74
N VAL A 93 -9.90 -3.10 3.97
CA VAL A 93 -8.78 -3.20 3.01
C VAL A 93 -9.26 -3.81 1.70
N GLY A 94 -10.09 -4.86 1.75
CA GLY A 94 -10.70 -5.46 0.55
C GLY A 94 -11.52 -4.47 -0.27
N VAL A 95 -12.36 -3.66 0.37
CA VAL A 95 -13.16 -2.61 -0.28
C VAL A 95 -12.27 -1.51 -0.86
N LEU A 96 -11.22 -1.09 -0.15
CA LEU A 96 -10.28 -0.09 -0.65
C LEU A 96 -9.53 -0.56 -1.90
N LEU A 97 -9.06 -1.82 -1.90
CA LEU A 97 -8.40 -2.41 -3.06
C LEU A 97 -9.37 -2.59 -4.23
N PHE A 98 -10.60 -3.04 -3.97
CA PHE A 98 -11.63 -3.15 -5.00
C PHE A 98 -11.99 -1.78 -5.60
N SER A 99 -12.02 -0.73 -4.78
CA SER A 99 -12.25 0.65 -5.23
C SER A 99 -11.17 1.15 -6.20
N GLN A 100 -9.92 0.65 -6.10
CA GLN A 100 -8.86 0.99 -7.05
C GLN A 100 -9.12 0.48 -8.48
N CYS A 101 -10.05 -0.46 -8.66
CA CYS A 101 -10.42 -0.95 -9.99
C CYS A 101 -11.37 0.01 -10.74
N PHE A 102 -11.79 1.11 -10.14
CA PHE A 102 -12.73 2.06 -10.72
C PHE A 102 -12.06 3.39 -11.08
N ALA A 103 -12.50 4.01 -12.17
CA ALA A 103 -12.08 5.35 -12.59
C ALA A 103 -12.78 6.43 -11.76
N TRP A 104 -12.17 6.91 -10.68
CA TRP A 104 -12.76 7.99 -9.86
C TRP A 104 -12.43 9.38 -10.36
N LYS A 105 -11.29 9.51 -11.03
CA LYS A 105 -10.82 10.79 -11.56
C LYS A 105 -10.23 10.57 -12.95
N ILE A 106 -10.68 11.38 -13.90
CA ILE A 106 -10.13 11.44 -15.25
C ILE A 106 -9.41 12.78 -15.34
N GLU A 107 -8.10 12.74 -15.59
CA GLU A 107 -7.29 13.93 -15.79
C GLU A 107 -6.80 13.98 -17.22
N VAL A 108 -6.96 15.13 -17.86
CA VAL A 108 -6.49 15.39 -19.22
C VAL A 108 -5.30 16.33 -19.11
N THR A 109 -4.18 15.97 -19.73
CA THR A 109 -2.94 16.77 -19.73
C THR A 109 -2.40 16.93 -21.15
N GLY A 110 -1.57 17.96 -21.35
CA GLY A 110 -0.96 18.27 -22.65
C GLY A 110 -1.87 19.05 -23.62
N LEU A 111 -2.84 19.79 -23.07
CA LEU A 111 -3.65 20.72 -23.84
C LEU A 111 -2.98 22.07 -23.93
N GLU A 112 -2.90 22.61 -25.14
CA GLU A 112 -2.38 23.94 -25.44
C GLU A 112 -3.49 24.81 -26.04
N SER A 113 -4.21 24.30 -27.04
CA SER A 113 -5.27 25.02 -27.76
C SER A 113 -6.64 24.35 -27.67
N LEU A 114 -6.71 23.03 -27.41
CA LEU A 114 -7.96 22.26 -27.34
C LEU A 114 -8.67 22.39 -25.99
N SER A 115 -10.01 22.37 -26.01
CA SER A 115 -10.80 22.43 -24.77
C SER A 115 -10.85 21.07 -24.05
N PRO A 116 -10.63 21.04 -22.73
CA PRO A 116 -10.67 19.80 -21.95
C PRO A 116 -12.06 19.14 -21.93
N GLU A 117 -13.13 19.93 -22.09
CA GLU A 117 -14.52 19.48 -22.09
C GLU A 117 -14.84 18.58 -23.29
N LEU A 118 -14.31 18.92 -24.48
CA LEU A 118 -14.50 18.15 -25.70
C LEU A 118 -13.85 16.77 -25.58
N ILE A 119 -12.65 16.71 -25.00
CA ILE A 119 -11.95 15.43 -24.80
C ILE A 119 -12.67 14.57 -23.77
N GLN A 120 -13.21 15.19 -22.71
CA GLN A 120 -14.00 14.45 -21.73
C GLN A 120 -15.29 13.91 -22.32
N SER A 121 -15.98 14.63 -23.21
CA SER A 121 -17.18 14.12 -23.87
C SER A 121 -16.86 12.95 -24.78
N VAL A 122 -15.82 13.05 -25.60
CA VAL A 122 -15.39 11.95 -26.49
C VAL A 122 -14.90 10.74 -25.69
N ALA A 123 -14.13 10.96 -24.62
CA ALA A 123 -13.72 9.88 -23.73
C ALA A 123 -14.94 9.18 -23.09
N ALA A 124 -15.97 9.94 -22.71
CA ALA A 124 -17.21 9.38 -22.17
C ALA A 124 -17.96 8.53 -23.20
N GLU A 125 -18.02 8.97 -24.47
CA GLU A 125 -18.61 8.21 -25.58
C GLU A 125 -17.83 6.92 -25.90
N ALA A 126 -16.50 6.96 -25.78
CA ALA A 126 -15.64 5.79 -25.85
C ALA A 126 -15.76 4.85 -24.63
N GLY A 127 -16.60 5.18 -23.65
CA GLY A 127 -16.88 4.36 -22.47
C GLY A 127 -15.96 4.59 -21.28
N LEU A 128 -15.10 5.61 -21.34
CA LEU A 128 -14.28 6.09 -20.22
C LEU A 128 -15.06 7.16 -19.45
N THR A 129 -15.88 6.73 -18.50
CA THR A 129 -16.66 7.59 -17.60
C THR A 129 -16.22 7.43 -16.15
N THR A 130 -16.56 8.42 -15.31
CA THR A 130 -16.36 8.31 -13.86
C THR A 130 -17.18 7.13 -13.32
N GLY A 131 -16.54 6.23 -12.57
CA GLY A 131 -17.12 4.97 -12.09
C GLY A 131 -16.98 3.80 -13.05
N ARG A 132 -16.26 3.94 -14.18
CA ARG A 132 -15.97 2.83 -15.09
C ARG A 132 -15.04 1.80 -14.45
N PHE A 133 -15.33 0.51 -14.68
CA PHE A 133 -14.44 -0.59 -14.29
C PHE A 133 -13.23 -0.68 -15.23
N LEU A 134 -12.06 -0.36 -14.68
CA LEU A 134 -10.79 -0.25 -15.42
C LEU A 134 -10.25 -1.55 -16.01
N PRO A 135 -10.41 -2.74 -15.38
CA PRO A 135 -9.91 -3.99 -15.95
C PRO A 135 -10.59 -4.38 -17.27
N THR A 136 -11.84 -3.99 -17.47
CA THR A 136 -12.59 -4.24 -18.73
C THR A 136 -12.40 -3.16 -19.78
N LEU A 137 -11.73 -2.05 -19.45
CA LEU A 137 -11.54 -0.94 -20.37
C LEU A 137 -10.29 -1.17 -21.21
N ASP A 138 -10.45 -1.19 -22.54
CA ASP A 138 -9.34 -1.11 -23.47
C ASP A 138 -8.89 0.35 -23.64
N THR A 139 -7.74 0.69 -23.08
CA THR A 139 -7.16 2.03 -23.17
C THR A 139 -6.65 2.36 -24.57
N GLY A 140 -6.27 1.35 -25.35
CA GLY A 140 -5.85 1.53 -26.74
C GLY A 140 -7.03 1.92 -27.62
N GLU A 141 -8.18 1.26 -27.44
CA GLU A 141 -9.41 1.61 -28.19
C GLU A 141 -9.88 3.03 -27.86
N VAL A 142 -9.90 3.41 -26.56
CA VAL A 142 -10.28 4.77 -26.15
C VAL A 142 -9.33 5.82 -26.75
N ALA A 143 -8.02 5.58 -26.70
CA ALA A 143 -7.03 6.48 -27.28
C ALA A 143 -7.16 6.62 -28.81
N ALA A 144 -7.53 5.53 -29.50
CA ALA A 144 -7.78 5.55 -30.95
C ALA A 144 -9.03 6.37 -31.28
N ARG A 145 -10.15 6.16 -30.58
CA ARG A 145 -11.39 6.91 -30.81
C ARG A 145 -11.22 8.41 -30.58
N ILE A 146 -10.53 8.81 -29.50
CA ILE A 146 -10.25 10.22 -29.22
C ILE A 146 -9.50 10.88 -30.40
N ARG A 147 -8.56 10.15 -31.01
CA ARG A 147 -7.78 10.64 -32.14
C ARG A 147 -8.59 10.73 -33.44
N GLU A 148 -9.51 9.78 -33.65
CA GLU A 148 -10.37 9.75 -34.84
C GLU A 148 -11.44 10.85 -34.82
N GLU A 149 -12.02 11.13 -33.66
CA GLU A 149 -13.12 12.11 -33.54
C GLU A 149 -12.62 13.57 -33.41
N ILE A 150 -11.40 13.78 -32.90
CA ILE A 150 -10.87 15.14 -32.68
C ILE A 150 -9.73 15.42 -33.68
N PRO A 151 -10.03 16.08 -34.82
CA PRO A 151 -8.98 16.53 -35.75
C PRO A 151 -8.10 17.58 -35.08
N GLY A 152 -6.80 17.30 -34.99
CA GLY A 152 -5.81 18.14 -34.30
C GLY A 152 -5.04 17.42 -33.18
N VAL A 153 -5.43 16.19 -32.83
CA VAL A 153 -4.65 15.35 -31.90
C VAL A 153 -3.58 14.57 -32.68
N ALA A 154 -2.30 14.87 -32.44
CA ALA A 154 -1.19 14.14 -33.05
C ALA A 154 -0.94 12.79 -32.35
N ILE A 155 -0.90 12.81 -31.01
CA ILE A 155 -0.67 11.63 -30.17
C ILE A 155 -1.65 11.67 -29.00
N CYS A 156 -2.27 10.53 -28.71
CA CYS A 156 -3.09 10.33 -27.52
C CYS A 156 -2.66 9.05 -26.82
N ALA A 157 -2.41 9.14 -25.51
CA ALA A 157 -2.11 8.02 -24.64
C ALA A 157 -3.03 8.04 -23.42
N VAL A 158 -3.65 6.90 -23.11
CA VAL A 158 -4.53 6.75 -21.94
C VAL A 158 -3.89 5.78 -20.96
N ASN A 159 -3.53 6.28 -19.78
CA ASN A 159 -2.83 5.55 -18.74
C ASN A 159 -3.73 5.32 -17.51
N LYS A 160 -3.64 4.14 -16.92
CA LYS A 160 -4.35 3.78 -15.68
C LYS A 160 -3.37 3.90 -14.51
N VAL A 161 -3.63 4.82 -13.58
CA VAL A 161 -2.79 5.06 -12.40
C VAL A 161 -3.65 4.86 -11.15
N GLY A 162 -3.70 3.61 -10.66
CA GLY A 162 -4.59 3.22 -9.56
C GLY A 162 -6.06 3.50 -9.91
N ALA A 163 -6.73 4.27 -9.06
CA ALA A 163 -8.12 4.70 -9.23
C ALA A 163 -8.30 5.95 -10.13
N ARG A 164 -7.24 6.40 -10.81
CA ARG A 164 -7.23 7.56 -11.70
C ARG A 164 -6.86 7.14 -13.12
N VAL A 165 -7.44 7.83 -14.10
CA VAL A 165 -7.10 7.69 -15.51
C VAL A 165 -6.50 9.00 -16.01
N GLU A 166 -5.37 8.89 -16.70
CA GLU A 166 -4.65 10.02 -17.28
C GLU A 166 -4.72 9.94 -18.79
N ILE A 167 -5.23 10.99 -19.41
CA ILE A 167 -5.29 11.16 -20.86
C ILE A 167 -4.22 12.19 -21.22
N ASN A 168 -3.13 11.73 -21.81
CA ASN A 168 -2.04 12.58 -22.26
C ASN A 168 -2.20 12.81 -23.76
N ILE A 169 -2.39 14.08 -24.13
CA ILE A 169 -2.61 14.50 -25.51
C ILE A 169 -1.45 15.36 -25.95
N HIS A 170 -1.04 15.21 -27.20
CA HIS A 170 -0.17 16.15 -27.88
C HIS A 170 -0.89 16.67 -29.11
N GLU A 171 -1.01 17.99 -29.19
CA GLU A 171 -1.66 18.68 -30.30
C GLU A 171 -0.73 18.75 -31.51
N MET A 172 -1.33 18.58 -32.69
CA MET A 172 -0.64 18.71 -33.95
C MET A 172 -0.35 20.18 -34.20
N HIS A 173 0.94 20.52 -34.23
CA HIS A 173 1.37 21.83 -34.68
C HIS A 173 1.39 21.85 -36.20
N ASN A 174 0.83 22.90 -36.80
CA ASN A 174 1.03 23.11 -38.22
C ASN A 174 2.53 23.25 -38.48
N PRO A 175 3.09 22.53 -39.46
CA PRO A 175 4.48 22.74 -39.85
C PRO A 175 4.67 24.22 -40.19
N PRO A 176 5.84 24.81 -39.86
CA PRO A 176 6.12 26.17 -40.26
C PRO A 176 5.93 26.29 -41.77
N VAL A 177 5.31 27.39 -42.21
CA VAL A 177 5.11 27.65 -43.63
C VAL A 177 6.49 27.68 -44.27
N VAL A 178 6.81 26.64 -45.04
CA VAL A 178 8.00 26.62 -45.88
C VAL A 178 7.73 27.65 -46.97
N LEU A 179 8.22 28.86 -46.74
CA LEU A 179 8.21 29.88 -47.77
C LEU A 179 9.05 29.33 -48.93
N PRO A 180 8.58 29.40 -50.18
CA PRO A 180 9.38 29.05 -51.33
C PRO A 180 10.62 29.94 -51.29
N THR A 181 11.72 29.35 -50.87
CA THR A 181 13.02 30.00 -50.79
C THR A 181 13.71 29.60 -52.08
N ASP A 182 14.27 30.57 -52.79
CA ASP A 182 15.13 30.28 -53.93
C ASP A 182 16.21 29.26 -53.50
N PRO A 183 16.65 28.36 -54.40
CA PRO A 183 17.71 27.41 -54.08
C PRO A 183 18.89 28.14 -53.46
N CYS A 184 19.24 27.80 -52.23
CA CYS A 184 20.33 28.43 -51.51
C CYS A 184 21.29 27.38 -50.97
N ASP A 185 22.57 27.73 -50.98
CA ASP A 185 23.62 26.86 -50.47
C ASP A 185 23.64 26.93 -48.94
N ILE A 186 23.56 25.77 -48.29
CA ILE A 186 23.74 25.67 -46.83
C ILE A 186 25.24 25.62 -46.54
N VAL A 187 25.80 26.73 -46.05
CA VAL A 187 27.22 26.84 -45.70
C VAL A 187 27.41 26.59 -44.20
N ALA A 188 28.29 25.65 -43.86
CA ALA A 188 28.65 25.39 -42.46
C ALA A 188 29.45 26.55 -41.87
N ALA A 189 29.12 26.95 -40.64
CA ALA A 189 29.87 27.99 -39.93
C ALA A 189 31.28 27.54 -39.51
N GLU A 190 31.50 26.22 -39.40
CA GLU A 190 32.72 25.59 -38.92
C GLU A 190 33.07 24.36 -39.76
N THR A 191 34.33 23.92 -39.68
CA THR A 191 34.80 22.74 -40.45
C THR A 191 34.21 21.45 -39.88
N GLY A 192 33.49 20.68 -40.70
CA GLY A 192 32.89 19.40 -40.33
C GLY A 192 32.87 18.39 -41.47
N LYS A 193 32.61 17.11 -41.16
CA LYS A 193 32.37 16.05 -42.16
C LYS A 193 30.90 15.63 -42.11
N ILE A 194 30.24 15.62 -43.26
CA ILE A 194 28.88 15.09 -43.40
C ILE A 194 28.99 13.56 -43.34
N LEU A 195 28.36 12.94 -42.34
CA LEU A 195 28.34 11.48 -42.17
C LEU A 195 27.12 10.83 -42.83
N TYR A 196 26.01 11.56 -42.92
CA TYR A 196 24.73 11.08 -43.42
C TYR A 196 23.87 12.26 -43.89
N MET A 197 23.14 12.09 -44.99
CA MET A 197 22.18 13.06 -45.52
C MET A 197 20.90 12.31 -45.93
N GLU A 198 19.75 12.88 -45.58
CA GLU A 198 18.44 12.36 -45.96
C GLU A 198 17.66 13.48 -46.66
N VAL A 199 17.41 13.31 -47.96
CA VAL A 199 16.78 14.31 -48.82
C VAL A 199 15.30 13.99 -48.95
N TYR A 200 14.45 14.84 -48.38
CA TYR A 200 12.99 14.68 -48.43
C TYR A 200 12.37 15.31 -49.68
N ASP A 201 13.02 16.33 -50.26
CA ASP A 201 12.62 17.01 -51.49
C ASP A 201 13.85 17.56 -52.24
N GLY A 202 13.84 17.55 -53.58
CA GLY A 202 14.97 17.97 -54.44
C GLY A 202 15.90 16.84 -54.91
N GLN A 203 17.05 17.22 -55.51
CA GLN A 203 18.08 16.28 -56.01
C GLN A 203 19.42 16.51 -55.33
N GLU A 204 20.05 15.43 -54.86
CA GLU A 204 21.38 15.46 -54.28
C GLU A 204 22.42 15.76 -55.37
N ARG A 205 23.15 16.88 -55.21
CA ARG A 205 24.33 17.22 -56.00
C ARG A 205 25.48 17.48 -55.03
N VAL A 206 26.41 16.53 -54.96
CA VAL A 206 27.64 16.61 -54.16
C VAL A 206 28.79 17.11 -55.03
#